data_AF-M1XZF0-F1
#
_entry.id   AF-M1XZF0-F1
#
_cell.length_a   1.000
_cell.length_b   1.000
_cell.length_c   1.000
_cell.angle_alpha   90.00
_cell.angle_beta   90.00
_cell.angle_gamma   90.00
#
_symmetry.space_group_name_H-M   'P 1'
#
loop_
_entity.id
_entity.type
_entity.pdbx_description
1 polymer ?
#
loop_
_entity_poly.entity_id
_entity_poly.type
_entity_poly.pdbx_seq_one_letter_code
_entity_poly.pdbx_strand_id
1 'polypeptide(L)'
;MLFVTHLAAAAVVGRLSRLPTVPLAAGAATPDLIDKPLGAAGVVELYHSIGHSALVFAVLVPLALYSRLGVAVALGWASHLLFDVVHVVLNGRPGHALFLLWPLARSSDPLGLPPVAFVRHYLWTPSFYFEAVLWLALLAVFIWERRRGGLAPGMGG
;
A
#
# COMPACT_ATOMS: atom_id res chain seq x y z
N MET A 1 6.23 1.42 -2.00
CA MET A 1 6.70 0.01 -2.05
C MET A 1 6.30 -0.61 -3.40
N LEU A 2 6.43 -1.93 -3.63
CA LEU A 2 5.78 -2.52 -4.81
C LEU A 2 4.26 -2.47 -4.67
N PHE A 3 3.59 -2.22 -5.80
CA PHE A 3 2.12 -2.20 -5.90
C PHE A 3 1.47 -3.45 -5.28
N VAL A 4 2.04 -4.63 -5.57
CA VAL A 4 1.51 -5.92 -5.09
C VAL A 4 1.56 -6.05 -3.56
N THR A 5 2.47 -5.34 -2.89
CA THR A 5 2.58 -5.35 -1.43
C THR A 5 1.47 -4.57 -0.77
N HIS A 6 1.01 -3.48 -1.39
CA HIS A 6 -0.17 -2.76 -0.94
C HIS A 6 -1.44 -3.63 -1.06
N LEU A 7 -1.57 -4.41 -2.14
CA LEU A 7 -2.66 -5.37 -2.29
C LEU A 7 -2.60 -6.51 -1.26
N ALA A 8 -1.40 -7.02 -0.98
CA ALA A 8 -1.21 -8.04 0.05
C ALA A 8 -1.57 -7.51 1.44
N ALA A 9 -1.14 -6.28 1.77
CA ALA A 9 -1.53 -5.61 3.00
C ALA A 9 -3.06 -5.45 3.10
N ALA A 10 -3.73 -5.03 2.03
CA ALA A 10 -5.19 -4.95 1.97
C ALA A 10 -5.88 -6.30 2.19
N ALA A 11 -5.35 -7.38 1.62
CA ALA A 11 -5.85 -8.74 1.83
C ALA A 11 -5.70 -9.19 3.30
N VAL A 12 -4.54 -8.92 3.91
CA VAL A 12 -4.29 -9.20 5.33
C VAL A 12 -5.23 -8.40 6.22
N VAL A 13 -5.37 -7.09 5.97
CA VAL A 13 -6.32 -6.24 6.71
C VAL A 13 -7.74 -6.76 6.58
N GLY A 14 -8.18 -7.15 5.39
CA GLY A 14 -9.52 -7.73 5.17
C GLY A 14 -9.73 -9.01 5.97
N ARG A 15 -8.72 -9.88 5.99
CA ARG A 15 -8.75 -11.12 6.77
C ARG A 15 -8.85 -10.87 8.27
N LEU A 16 -8.06 -9.92 8.80
CA LEU A 16 -8.00 -9.63 10.24
C LEU A 16 -9.21 -8.83 10.73
N SER A 17 -9.69 -7.87 9.94
CA SER A 17 -10.80 -6.97 10.30
C SER A 17 -12.19 -7.48 9.90
N ARG A 18 -12.26 -8.53 9.07
CA ARG A 18 -13.50 -9.04 8.44
C ARG A 18 -14.21 -7.98 7.59
N LEU A 19 -13.49 -6.99 7.11
CA LEU A 19 -13.98 -6.04 6.11
C LEU A 19 -13.94 -6.67 4.71
N PRO A 20 -14.80 -6.23 3.78
CA PRO A 20 -14.82 -6.77 2.44
C PRO A 20 -13.47 -6.51 1.74
N THR A 21 -12.81 -7.58 1.30
CA THR A 21 -11.45 -7.53 0.75
C THR A 21 -11.36 -6.78 -0.58
N VAL A 22 -12.37 -6.92 -1.45
CA VAL A 22 -12.36 -6.26 -2.77
C VAL A 22 -12.35 -4.72 -2.64
N PRO A 23 -13.22 -4.10 -1.82
CA PRO A 23 -13.15 -2.66 -1.55
C PRO A 23 -11.85 -2.20 -0.87
N LEU A 24 -11.28 -3.02 0.03
CA LEU A 24 -9.97 -2.75 0.63
C LEU A 24 -8.88 -2.72 -0.44
N ALA A 25 -8.84 -3.73 -1.31
CA ALA A 25 -7.88 -3.80 -2.41
C ALA A 25 -8.08 -2.65 -3.40
N ALA A 26 -9.33 -2.28 -3.70
CA ALA A 26 -9.64 -1.11 -4.53
C ALA A 26 -9.11 0.18 -3.88
N GLY A 27 -9.39 0.41 -2.59
CA GLY A 27 -8.86 1.56 -1.85
C GLY A 27 -7.34 1.59 -1.83
N ALA A 28 -6.68 0.45 -1.63
CA ALA A 28 -5.22 0.34 -1.67
C ALA A 28 -4.65 0.56 -3.08
N ALA A 29 -5.32 0.13 -4.14
CA ALA A 29 -4.84 0.32 -5.51
C ALA A 29 -5.02 1.77 -6.01
N THR A 30 -6.05 2.46 -5.51
CA THR A 30 -6.50 3.75 -6.07
C THR A 30 -5.43 4.84 -6.09
N PRO A 31 -4.60 5.06 -5.05
CA PRO A 31 -3.55 6.09 -5.08
C PRO A 31 -2.64 5.97 -6.30
N ASP A 32 -2.15 4.75 -6.56
CA ASP A 32 -1.27 4.44 -7.67
C ASP A 32 -1.96 4.54 -9.03
N LEU A 33 -3.23 4.10 -9.12
CA LEU A 33 -4.01 4.20 -10.35
C LEU A 33 -4.36 5.64 -10.73
N ILE A 34 -4.34 6.56 -9.78
CA ILE A 34 -4.49 8.00 -10.03
C ILE A 34 -3.15 8.62 -10.41
N ASP A 35 -2.16 8.50 -9.53
CA ASP A 35 -0.95 9.31 -9.65
C ASP A 35 0.03 8.79 -10.71
N LYS A 36 0.08 7.48 -10.95
CA LYS A 36 1.00 6.93 -11.95
C LYS A 36 0.66 7.35 -13.37
N PRO A 37 -0.61 7.26 -13.83
CA PRO A 37 -0.99 7.78 -15.14
C PRO A 37 -0.79 9.29 -15.27
N LEU A 38 -1.12 10.07 -14.24
CA LEU A 38 -0.94 11.52 -14.26
C LEU A 38 0.53 11.92 -14.35
N GLY A 39 1.42 11.26 -13.59
CA GLY A 39 2.86 11.46 -13.67
C GLY A 39 3.44 11.02 -15.02
N ALA A 40 3.00 9.86 -15.54
CA ALA A 40 3.43 9.36 -16.84
C ALA A 40 2.99 10.27 -18.01
N ALA A 41 1.82 10.89 -17.89
CA ALA A 41 1.30 11.87 -18.86
C ALA A 41 1.94 13.27 -18.70
N GLY A 42 2.78 13.49 -17.69
CA GLY A 42 3.39 14.78 -17.40
C GLY A 42 2.43 15.83 -16.85
N VAL A 43 1.24 15.43 -16.40
CA VAL A 43 0.25 16.34 -15.78
C VAL A 43 0.73 16.83 -14.43
N VAL A 44 1.44 15.96 -13.71
CA VAL A 44 2.11 16.27 -12.44
C VAL A 44 3.57 15.85 -12.55
N GLU A 45 4.46 16.60 -11.89
CA GLU A 45 5.90 16.29 -11.87
C GLU A 45 6.23 15.08 -10.99
N LEU A 46 5.31 14.67 -10.10
CA LEU A 46 5.51 13.66 -9.07
C LEU A 46 4.59 12.46 -9.31
N TYR A 47 5.12 11.25 -9.12
CA TYR A 47 4.33 10.01 -9.07
C TYR A 47 3.54 9.83 -7.75
N HIS A 48 3.65 10.80 -6.84
CA HIS A 48 2.92 10.89 -5.57
C HIS A 48 2.31 12.29 -5.47
N SER A 49 1.04 12.42 -5.80
CA SER A 49 0.32 13.69 -5.93
C SER A 49 -1.09 13.63 -5.28
N ILE A 50 -2.16 13.76 -6.07
CA ILE A 50 -3.56 13.75 -5.64
C ILE A 50 -3.87 12.46 -4.86
N GLY A 51 -3.57 11.30 -5.46
CA GLY A 51 -3.90 9.99 -4.89
C GLY A 51 -3.20 9.70 -3.56
N HIS A 52 -1.96 10.17 -3.42
CA HIS A 52 -1.16 9.97 -2.22
C HIS A 52 -1.27 11.11 -1.18
N SER A 53 -2.08 12.14 -1.46
CA SER A 53 -2.31 13.23 -0.50
C SER A 53 -3.22 12.79 0.66
N ALA A 54 -2.84 13.16 1.88
CA ALA A 54 -3.68 12.98 3.06
C ALA A 54 -4.96 13.84 2.99
N LEU A 55 -5.00 14.89 2.16
CA LEU A 55 -6.19 15.73 1.96
C LEU A 55 -7.37 14.94 1.39
N VAL A 56 -7.13 13.82 0.70
CA VAL A 56 -8.18 12.92 0.22
C VAL A 56 -9.04 12.36 1.37
N PHE A 57 -8.50 12.30 2.59
CA PHE A 57 -9.27 11.87 3.77
C PHE A 57 -10.37 12.84 4.17
N ALA A 58 -10.36 14.09 3.71
CA ALA A 58 -11.50 14.99 3.85
C ALA A 58 -12.78 14.41 3.20
N VAL A 59 -12.62 13.58 2.16
CA VAL A 59 -13.72 12.87 1.48
C VAL A 59 -13.88 11.44 2.01
N LEU A 60 -12.79 10.72 2.24
CA LEU A 60 -12.86 9.31 2.67
C LEU A 60 -13.45 9.15 4.07
N VAL A 61 -13.20 10.09 4.99
CA VAL A 61 -13.74 10.03 6.36
C VAL A 61 -15.28 10.07 6.36
N PRO A 62 -15.95 11.03 5.70
CA PRO A 62 -17.41 10.99 5.54
C PRO A 62 -17.93 9.66 4.96
N LEU A 63 -17.29 9.12 3.92
CA LEU A 63 -17.68 7.84 3.32
C LEU A 63 -17.56 6.68 4.32
N ALA A 64 -16.49 6.67 5.11
CA ALA A 64 -16.25 5.68 6.15
C ALA A 64 -17.26 5.78 7.30
N LEU A 65 -17.69 6.99 7.67
CA LEU A 65 -18.74 7.17 8.67
C LEU A 65 -20.10 6.70 8.19
N TYR A 66 -20.37 6.76 6.87
CA TYR A 66 -21.66 6.40 6.31
C TYR A 66 -21.84 4.91 6.03
N SER A 67 -20.75 4.17 5.75
CA SER A 67 -20.87 2.76 5.33
C SER A 67 -19.64 1.90 5.64
N ARG A 68 -19.90 0.61 5.89
CA ARG A 68 -18.84 -0.42 6.02
C ARG A 68 -17.99 -0.53 4.76
N LEU A 69 -18.58 -0.26 3.59
CA LEU A 69 -17.87 -0.20 2.32
C LEU A 69 -16.89 0.98 2.29
N GLY A 70 -17.33 2.16 2.74
CA GLY A 70 -16.48 3.33 2.88
C GLY A 70 -15.33 3.12 3.85
N VAL A 71 -15.57 2.42 4.98
CA VAL A 71 -14.49 2.03 5.92
C VAL A 71 -13.45 1.17 5.20
N ALA A 72 -13.88 0.18 4.42
CA ALA A 72 -12.98 -0.69 3.70
C ALA A 72 -12.13 0.06 2.67
N VAL A 73 -12.74 0.97 1.88
CA VAL A 73 -12.00 1.81 0.92
C VAL A 73 -11.01 2.73 1.65
N ALA A 74 -11.46 3.42 2.71
CA ALA A 74 -10.63 4.35 3.46
C ALA A 74 -9.43 3.65 4.13
N LEU A 75 -9.62 2.47 4.71
CA LEU A 75 -8.54 1.69 5.31
C LEU A 75 -7.58 1.12 4.28
N GLY A 76 -8.08 0.71 3.11
CA GLY A 76 -7.24 0.30 1.99
C GLY A 76 -6.31 1.44 1.56
N TRP A 77 -6.89 2.61 1.35
CA TRP A 77 -6.16 3.83 0.99
C TRP A 77 -5.15 4.23 2.08
N ALA A 78 -5.56 4.22 3.35
CA ALA A 78 -4.69 4.54 4.48
C ALA A 78 -3.50 3.57 4.57
N SER A 79 -3.76 2.28 4.36
CA SER A 79 -2.70 1.27 4.38
C SER A 79 -1.67 1.48 3.27
N HIS A 80 -2.10 1.93 2.09
CA HIS A 80 -1.21 2.26 0.98
C HIS A 80 -0.27 3.41 1.36
N LEU A 81 -0.84 4.54 1.80
CA LEU A 81 -0.09 5.73 2.22
C LEU A 81 0.87 5.41 3.37
N LEU A 82 0.41 4.64 4.36
CA LEU A 82 1.25 4.23 5.49
C LEU A 82 2.48 3.44 5.02
N PHE A 83 2.30 2.46 4.13
CA PHE A 83 3.41 1.67 3.60
C PHE A 83 4.38 2.49 2.77
N ASP A 84 3.89 3.52 2.07
CA ASP A 84 4.75 4.46 1.35
C ASP A 84 5.54 5.38 2.29
N VAL A 85 4.94 5.83 3.41
CA VAL A 85 5.69 6.54 4.45
C VAL A 85 6.76 5.63 5.07
N VAL A 86 6.40 4.39 5.43
CA VAL A 86 7.35 3.41 5.97
C VAL A 86 8.49 3.17 4.98
N HIS A 87 8.19 3.00 3.69
CA HIS A 87 9.19 2.83 2.63
C HIS A 87 10.21 3.97 2.60
N VAL A 88 9.76 5.22 2.57
CA VAL A 88 10.68 6.35 2.46
C VAL A 88 11.45 6.61 3.75
N VAL A 89 10.84 6.37 4.92
CA VAL A 89 11.51 6.47 6.21
C VAL A 89 12.59 5.40 6.37
N LEU A 90 12.27 4.13 6.04
CA LEU A 90 13.24 3.03 6.08
C LEU A 90 14.43 3.27 5.15
N ASN A 91 14.20 3.95 4.03
CA ASN A 91 15.25 4.31 3.08
C ASN A 91 16.01 5.59 3.48
N GLY A 92 15.85 6.10 4.70
CA GLY A 92 16.59 7.26 5.22
C GLY A 92 16.12 8.60 4.64
N ARG A 93 14.90 8.65 4.08
CA ARG A 93 14.37 9.80 3.34
C ARG A 93 13.03 10.29 3.89
N PRO A 94 12.91 10.60 5.19
CA PRO A 94 11.64 10.99 5.80
C PRO A 94 11.01 12.25 5.19
N GLY A 95 11.82 13.16 4.63
CA GLY A 95 11.34 14.35 3.91
C GLY A 95 10.47 14.02 2.69
N HIS A 96 10.53 12.77 2.20
CA HIS A 96 9.63 12.32 1.14
C HIS A 96 8.19 12.18 1.58
N ALA A 97 7.93 11.91 2.86
CA ALA A 97 6.57 11.83 3.39
C ALA A 97 5.78 13.14 3.25
N LEU A 98 6.45 14.25 2.90
CA LEU A 98 5.78 15.51 2.50
C LEU A 98 4.84 15.35 1.31
N PHE A 99 4.91 14.25 0.53
CA PHE A 99 3.89 13.93 -0.47
C PHE A 99 2.47 13.89 0.13
N LEU A 100 2.34 13.54 1.42
CA LEU A 100 1.04 13.53 2.12
C LEU A 100 0.40 14.92 2.18
N LEU A 101 1.23 15.98 2.13
CA LEU A 101 0.77 17.36 2.21
C LEU A 101 0.58 17.98 0.83
N TRP A 102 0.72 17.21 -0.26
CA TRP A 102 0.48 17.72 -1.60
C TRP A 102 -0.96 18.28 -1.72
N PRO A 103 -1.19 19.44 -2.33
CA PRO A 103 -0.23 20.32 -3.03
C PRO A 103 0.38 21.43 -2.13
N LEU A 104 0.11 21.41 -0.83
CA LEU A 104 0.53 22.45 0.13
C LEU A 104 2.03 22.42 0.43
N ALA A 105 2.67 21.26 0.30
CA ALA A 105 4.11 21.11 0.39
C ALA A 105 4.65 20.27 -0.77
N ARG A 106 5.93 20.45 -1.09
CA ARG A 106 6.65 19.64 -2.08
C ARG A 106 7.64 18.71 -1.37
N SER A 107 7.78 17.51 -1.90
CA SER A 107 8.84 16.59 -1.49
C SER A 107 10.20 17.23 -1.78
N SER A 108 11.13 17.14 -0.83
CA SER A 108 12.40 17.87 -0.86
C SER A 108 13.40 17.38 -1.90
N ASP A 109 13.27 16.16 -2.43
CA ASP A 109 14.25 15.57 -3.36
C ASP A 109 13.69 14.39 -4.17
N PRO A 110 12.79 14.61 -5.16
CA PRO A 110 12.25 13.50 -5.94
C PRO A 110 13.38 12.68 -6.60
N LEU A 111 13.39 11.36 -6.40
CA LEU A 111 14.42 10.45 -6.96
C LEU A 111 14.67 10.67 -8.45
N GLY A 112 13.64 11.12 -9.19
CA GLY A 112 13.75 11.49 -10.60
C GLY A 112 14.16 10.36 -11.52
N LEU A 113 14.20 9.11 -11.02
CA LEU A 113 14.69 7.97 -11.77
C LEU A 113 13.63 7.50 -12.77
N PRO A 114 13.99 7.21 -14.03
CA PRO A 114 13.10 6.51 -14.95
C PRO A 114 12.78 5.10 -14.43
N PRO A 115 11.64 4.47 -14.85
CA PRO A 115 11.13 3.26 -14.22
C PRO A 115 12.13 2.11 -14.06
N VAL A 116 12.93 1.83 -15.10
CA VAL A 116 13.93 0.74 -15.06
C VAL A 116 15.06 1.06 -14.08
N ALA A 117 15.53 2.32 -14.06
CA ALA A 117 16.56 2.75 -13.13
C ALA A 117 16.04 2.73 -11.68
N PHE A 118 14.77 3.10 -11.47
CA PHE A 118 14.11 2.99 -10.17
C PHE A 118 14.08 1.55 -9.67
N VAL A 119 13.67 0.59 -10.51
CA VAL A 119 13.65 -0.84 -10.10
C VAL A 119 15.04 -1.32 -9.69
N ARG A 120 16.07 -1.01 -10.48
CA ARG A 120 17.44 -1.40 -10.15
C ARG A 120 17.91 -0.77 -8.84
N HIS A 121 17.60 0.50 -8.62
CA HIS A 121 17.90 1.18 -7.35
C HIS A 121 17.14 0.51 -6.19
N TYR A 122 15.85 0.22 -6.39
CA TYR A 122 14.94 -0.31 -5.39
C TYR A 122 15.42 -1.64 -4.79
N LEU A 123 15.92 -2.56 -5.62
CA LEU A 123 16.40 -3.89 -5.21
C LEU A 123 17.49 -3.86 -4.13
N TRP A 124 18.19 -2.74 -3.98
CA TRP A 124 19.28 -2.58 -3.01
C TRP A 124 18.92 -1.68 -1.83
N THR A 125 17.63 -1.36 -1.66
CA THR A 125 17.17 -0.47 -0.57
C THR A 125 16.78 -1.25 0.69
N PRO A 126 16.92 -0.67 1.90
CA PRO A 126 16.41 -1.25 3.14
C PRO A 126 14.94 -1.66 3.06
N SER A 127 14.10 -0.83 2.42
CA SER A 127 12.68 -1.13 2.24
C SER A 127 12.44 -2.38 1.39
N PHE A 128 13.28 -2.68 0.40
CA PHE A 128 13.12 -3.90 -0.40
C PHE A 128 13.39 -5.14 0.44
N TYR A 129 14.44 -5.13 1.26
CA TYR A 129 14.73 -6.24 2.16
C TYR A 129 13.63 -6.43 3.21
N PHE A 130 13.09 -5.35 3.75
CA PHE A 130 11.91 -5.40 4.62
C PHE A 130 10.71 -6.04 3.92
N GLU A 131 10.43 -5.62 2.68
CA GLU A 131 9.34 -6.17 1.87
C GLU A 131 9.55 -7.68 1.60
N ALA A 132 10.79 -8.10 1.29
CA ALA A 132 11.11 -9.51 1.09
C ALA A 132 10.85 -10.35 2.37
N VAL A 133 11.25 -9.85 3.54
CA VAL A 133 10.95 -10.51 4.83
C VAL A 133 9.44 -10.61 5.07
N LEU A 134 8.70 -9.55 4.77
CA LEU A 134 7.24 -9.54 4.90
C LEU A 134 6.60 -10.61 4.00
N TRP A 135 7.03 -10.73 2.74
CA TRP A 135 6.53 -11.77 1.84
C TRP A 135 6.88 -13.19 2.29
N LEU A 136 8.11 -13.41 2.79
CA LEU A 136 8.51 -14.70 3.36
C LEU A 136 7.65 -15.08 4.57
N ALA A 137 7.34 -14.11 5.44
CA ALA A 137 6.46 -14.32 6.58
C ALA A 137 5.03 -14.67 6.14
N LEU A 138 4.47 -13.95 5.15
CA LEU A 138 3.15 -14.27 4.59
C LEU A 138 3.11 -15.67 3.97
N LEU A 139 4.15 -16.05 3.23
CA LEU A 139 4.28 -17.39 2.66
C LEU A 139 4.37 -18.47 3.75
N ALA A 140 5.15 -18.24 4.80
CA ALA A 140 5.29 -19.16 5.92
C ALA A 140 3.94 -19.38 6.64
N VAL A 141 3.20 -18.31 6.91
CA VAL A 141 1.85 -18.38 7.50
C VAL A 141 0.90 -19.15 6.57
N PHE A 142 0.90 -18.84 5.27
CA PHE A 142 0.07 -19.56 4.30
C PHE A 142 0.34 -21.07 4.28
N ILE A 143 1.63 -21.47 4.24
CA ILE A 143 2.03 -22.88 4.29
C ILE A 143 1.58 -23.54 5.59
N TRP A 144 1.78 -22.86 6.73
CA TRP A 144 1.41 -23.38 8.05
C TRP A 144 -0.09 -23.63 8.17
N GLU A 145 -0.92 -22.70 7.70
CA GLU A 145 -2.38 -22.85 7.69
C GLU A 145 -2.84 -23.99 6.80
N ARG A 146 -2.24 -24.15 5.61
CA ARG A 146 -2.54 -25.27 4.71
C ARG A 146 -2.20 -26.63 5.33
N ARG A 147 -1.07 -26.71 6.06
CA ARG A 147 -0.69 -27.92 6.79
C ARG A 147 -1.65 -28.24 7.93
N ARG A 148 -2.09 -27.23 8.70
CA ARG A 148 -3.09 -27.40 9.77
C ARG A 148 -4.47 -27.83 9.23
N GLY A 149 -4.92 -27.22 8.14
CA GLY A 149 -6.20 -27.58 7.51
C GLY A 149 -6.19 -28.97 6.86
N GLY A 150 -5.03 -29.45 6.39
CA GLY A 150 -4.87 -30.80 5.82
C GLY A 150 -4.74 -31.93 6.85
N LEU A 151 -4.53 -31.60 8.14
CA LEU A 151 -4.43 -32.58 9.24
C LEU A 151 -5.78 -32.89 9.91
N ALA A 152 -6.89 -32.36 9.39
CA ALA A 152 -8.24 -32.73 9.82
C ALA A 152 -8.94 -33.71 8.85
N PRO A 153 -8.55 -35.00 8.86
CA PRO A 153 -9.48 -36.07 8.52
C PRO A 153 -9.62 -37.07 9.68
N GLY A 154 -10.85 -37.22 10.18
CA GLY A 154 -11.26 -38.37 11.00
C GLY A 154 -11.72 -38.06 12.43
N MET A 155 -12.96 -37.61 12.59
CA MET A 155 -13.84 -38.11 13.65
C MET A 155 -15.26 -38.22 13.08
N GLY A 156 -15.43 -39.25 12.25
CA GLY A 156 -16.71 -39.93 12.06
C GLY A 156 -16.62 -41.25 12.82
N GLY A 157 -17.56 -41.44 13.75
CA GLY A 157 -17.76 -42.60 14.60
C GLY A 157 -18.99 -42.33 15.46
#